data_AF-A0A949PS96-F1
#
_entry.id   AF-A0A949PS96-F1
#
_cell.length_a   1.000
_cell.length_b   1.000
_cell.length_c   1.000
_cell.angle_alpha   90.00
_cell.angle_beta   90.00
_cell.angle_gamma   90.00
#
_symmetry.space_group_name_H-M   'P 1'
#
loop_
_entity.id
_entity.type
_entity.pdbx_description
1 polymer ?
#
loop_
_entity_poly.entity_id
_entity_poly.type
_entity_poly.pdbx_seq_one_letter_code
_entity_poly.pdbx_strand_id
1 'polypeptide(L)' 'QAPVRNGVASVSVLAPNCMWADAWATALLVLGDTAGLALAQRLGLQALWLLRRGSGWVELGLGRWAS' A
#
# COMPACT_ATOMS: atom_id res chain seq x y z
N GLN A 1 -7.99 -10.25 -18.06
CA GLN A 1 -7.79 -9.78 -16.67
C GLN A 1 -8.02 -10.94 -15.72
N ALA A 2 -7.20 -11.07 -14.69
CA ALA A 2 -7.40 -12.02 -13.59
C ALA A 2 -7.23 -11.28 -12.25
N PRO A 3 -7.81 -11.78 -11.14
CA PRO A 3 -7.62 -11.18 -9.82
C PRO A 3 -6.13 -11.07 -9.46
N VAL A 4 -5.74 -9.96 -8.84
CA VAL A 4 -4.37 -9.79 -8.37
C VAL A 4 -4.04 -10.87 -7.33
N ARG A 5 -2.86 -11.49 -7.46
CA ARG A 5 -2.35 -12.48 -6.51
C ARG A 5 -1.04 -11.98 -5.95
N ASN A 6 -1.12 -11.19 -4.89
CA ASN A 6 0.03 -10.74 -4.11
C ASN A 6 -0.22 -10.99 -2.62
N GLY A 7 0.76 -10.70 -1.77
CA GLY A 7 0.67 -10.87 -0.32
C GLY A 7 -0.06 -9.74 0.41
N VAL A 8 -0.62 -8.75 -0.30
CA VAL A 8 -1.24 -7.58 0.35
C VAL A 8 -2.61 -7.96 0.90
N ALA A 9 -2.78 -7.71 2.19
CA ALA A 9 -4.04 -7.87 2.89
C ALA A 9 -4.91 -6.62 2.80
N SER A 10 -4.27 -5.47 2.99
CA SER A 10 -4.87 -4.15 2.93
C SER A 10 -3.80 -3.11 2.61
N VAL A 11 -4.25 -1.99 2.05
CA VAL A 11 -3.46 -0.76 1.91
C VAL A 11 -4.27 0.38 2.50
N SER A 12 -3.64 1.22 3.29
CA SER A 12 -4.19 2.49 3.78
C SER A 12 -3.36 3.64 3.24
N VAL A 13 -4.02 4.69 2.78
CA VAL A 13 -3.36 5.89 2.23
C VAL A 13 -3.91 7.12 2.93
N LEU A 14 -3.01 8.01 3.36
CA LEU A 14 -3.39 9.34 3.83
C LEU A 14 -3.13 10.36 2.72
N ALA A 15 -4.17 11.08 2.32
CA ALA A 15 -4.11 12.11 1.29
C ALA A 15 -4.99 13.31 1.66
N PRO A 16 -4.80 14.49 1.03
CA PRO A 16 -5.57 15.70 1.33
C PRO A 16 -7.09 15.57 1.06
N ASN A 17 -7.50 14.63 0.21
CA ASN A 17 -8.91 14.34 -0.02
C ASN A 17 -9.13 12.84 -0.25
N CYS A 18 -10.37 12.40 -0.05
CA CYS A 18 -10.75 10.99 -0.12
C CYS A 18 -10.59 10.40 -1.51
N MET A 19 -10.83 11.17 -2.57
CA MET A 19 -10.69 10.70 -3.95
C MET A 19 -9.26 10.26 -4.24
N TRP A 20 -8.26 11.04 -3.81
CA TRP A 20 -6.86 10.64 -3.95
C TRP A 20 -6.49 9.45 -3.08
N ALA A 21 -6.98 9.40 -1.84
CA ALA A 21 -6.71 8.28 -0.94
C ALA A 21 -7.23 6.96 -1.53
N ASP A 22 -8.47 6.95 -2.03
CA ASP A 22 -9.13 5.78 -2.61
C ASP A 22 -8.45 5.30 -3.91
N ALA A 23 -8.14 6.24 -4.81
CA ALA A 23 -7.45 5.94 -6.06
C ALA A 23 -6.06 5.33 -5.81
N TRP A 24 -5.28 5.93 -4.90
CA TRP A 24 -3.95 5.41 -4.57
C TRP A 24 -4.02 4.10 -3.79
N ALA A 25 -4.97 3.92 -2.86
CA ALA A 25 -5.13 2.65 -2.16
C ALA A 25 -5.39 1.50 -3.16
N THR A 26 -6.25 1.73 -4.15
CA THR A 26 -6.54 0.76 -5.22
C THR A 26 -5.29 0.49 -6.07
N ALA A 27 -4.60 1.54 -6.53
CA ALA A 27 -3.40 1.39 -7.37
C ALA A 27 -2.27 0.64 -6.64
N LEU A 28 -2.00 1.00 -5.39
CA LEU A 28 -0.95 0.40 -4.57
C LEU A 28 -1.29 -1.05 -4.16
N LEU A 29 -2.57 -1.37 -3.97
CA LEU A 29 -3.03 -2.75 -3.74
C LEU A 29 -2.77 -3.63 -4.97
N VAL A 30 -3.01 -3.12 -6.18
CA VAL A 30 -2.72 -3.83 -7.43
C VAL A 30 -1.21 -4.01 -7.64
N LEU A 31 -0.42 -2.97 -7.37
CA LEU A 31 1.04 -3.00 -7.54
C LEU A 31 1.76 -3.90 -6.52
N GLY A 32 1.14 -4.17 -5.37
CA GLY A 32 1.76 -4.94 -4.30
C GLY A 32 2.73 -4.11 -3.46
N ASP A 33 3.42 -4.78 -2.53
CA ASP A 33 4.31 -4.16 -1.56
C ASP A 33 5.59 -3.57 -2.19
N THR A 34 6.23 -4.32 -3.09
CA THR A 34 7.54 -3.92 -3.64
C THR A 34 7.41 -2.76 -4.63
N ALA A 35 6.61 -2.93 -5.69
CA ALA A 35 6.42 -1.88 -6.68
C ALA A 35 5.58 -0.72 -6.13
N GLY A 36 4.61 -1.01 -5.26
CA GLY A 36 3.81 0.01 -4.58
C GLY A 36 4.67 0.90 -3.67
N LEU A 37 5.55 0.32 -2.84
CA LEU A 37 6.44 1.11 -1.98
C LEU A 37 7.36 2.01 -2.80
N ALA A 38 7.99 1.48 -3.86
CA ALA A 38 8.87 2.26 -4.72
C ALA A 38 8.14 3.44 -5.39
N LEU A 39 6.91 3.22 -5.87
CA LEU A 39 6.09 4.28 -6.44
C LEU A 39 5.69 5.32 -5.39
N ALA A 40 5.24 4.87 -4.22
CA ALA A 40 4.83 5.73 -3.13
C ALA A 40 5.98 6.61 -2.63
N GLN A 41 7.20 6.06 -2.51
CA GLN A 41 8.42 6.81 -2.20
C GLN A 41 8.70 7.89 -3.25
N ARG A 42 8.65 7.52 -4.54
CA ARG A 42 8.89 8.46 -5.64
C ARG A 42 7.88 9.61 -5.67
N LEU A 43 6.63 9.36 -5.28
CA LEU A 43 5.55 10.33 -5.29
C LEU A 43 5.34 11.05 -3.94
N GLY A 44 6.12 10.71 -2.91
CA GLY A 44 5.97 11.28 -1.57
C GLY A 44 4.64 10.95 -0.89
N LEU A 45 4.05 9.79 -1.21
CA LEU A 45 2.79 9.35 -0.61
C LEU A 45 2.97 8.89 0.83
N GLN A 46 1.89 8.99 1.60
CA GLN A 46 1.76 8.44 2.93
C GLN A 46 0.96 7.14 2.80
N ALA A 47 1.59 5.99 3.04
CA ALA A 47 0.92 4.71 2.86
C ALA A 47 1.36 3.66 3.89
N LEU A 48 0.45 2.75 4.21
CA LEU A 48 0.67 1.58 5.06
C LEU A 48 0.14 0.34 4.34
N TRP A 49 0.98 -0.68 4.23
CA TRP A 49 0.58 -2.00 3.78
C TRP A 49 0.52 -2.96 4.97
N LEU A 50 -0.52 -3.78 5.00
CA LEU A 50 -0.56 -4.99 5.82
C LEU A 50 -0.34 -6.19 4.90
N LEU A 51 0.66 -7.02 5.19
CA LEU A 51 1.09 -8.13 4.34
C LEU A 51 0.87 -9.48 5.03
N ARG A 52 0.30 -10.45 4.31
CA ARG A 52 0.24 -11.85 4.73
C ARG A 52 1.62 -12.48 4.59
N ARG A 53 2.20 -12.95 5.70
CA ARG A 53 3.50 -13.65 5.72
C ARG A 53 3.37 -14.91 6.58
N GLY A 54 3.31 -16.07 5.93
CA GLY A 54 3.05 -17.34 6.62
C GLY A 54 1.70 -17.32 7.35
N SER A 55 1.70 -17.67 8.63
CA SER A 55 0.51 -17.60 9.51
C SER A 55 0.30 -16.23 10.17
N GLY A 56 1.15 -15.25 9.87
CA GLY A 56 1.13 -13.93 10.51
C GLY A 56 0.99 -12.77 9.52
N TRP A 57 1.15 -11.57 10.06
CA TRP A 57 1.07 -10.32 9.32
C TRP A 57 2.31 -9.47 9.57
N VAL A 58 2.70 -8.71 8.57
CA VAL A 58 3.79 -7.74 8.66
C VAL A 58 3.29 -6.40 8.15
N GLU A 59 3.62 -5.34 8.88
CA GLU A 59 3.35 -3.97 8.46
C GLU A 59 4.55 -3.41 7.70
N LEU A 60 4.25 -2.66 6.65
CA LEU A 60 5.22 -1.89 5.89
C LEU A 60 4.68 -0.48 5.74
N GLY A 61 5.28 0.48 6.45
CA GLY A 61 4.83 1.86 6.48
C GLY A 61 5.78 2.82 5.77
N LEU A 62 5.20 3.87 5.18
CA LEU A 62 5.94 5.00 4.60
C LEU A 62 5.45 6.32 5.20
N GLY A 63 6.41 7.20 5.49
CA GLY A 63 6.18 8.56 5.98
C GLY A 63 5.60 8.57 7.39
N ARG A 64 4.34 8.98 7.60
CA ARG A 64 3.70 9.02 8.94
C ARG A 64 3.61 7.65 9.62
N TRP A 65 3.80 6.58 8.85
CA TRP A 65 3.87 5.20 9.33
C TRP A 65 5.28 4.60 9.31
N ALA A 66 6.32 5.40 9.09
CA ALA A 66 7.70 4.93 9.21
C ALA A 66 8.08 4.84 10.71
N SER A 67 7.59 3.79 11.37
CA SER A 67 8.02 3.36 12.71
C SER A 67 9.05 2.25 12.63
#